data_AF-A0A8S3QFV5-F1
#
_entry.id   AF-A0A8S3QFV5-F1
#
_cell.length_a   1.000
_cell.length_b   1.000
_cell.length_c   1.000
_cell.angle_alpha   90.00
_cell.angle_beta   90.00
_cell.angle_gamma   90.00
#
_symmetry.space_group_name_H-M   'P 1'
#
loop_
_entity.id
_entity.type
_entity.pdbx_description
1 polymer ?
#
loop_
_entity_poly.entity_id
_entity_poly.type
_entity_poly.pdbx_seq_one_letter_code
_entity_poly.pdbx_strand_id
1 'polypeptide(L)'
;MSYQRLPYQNDLWSHRYPKLASIMSDNKPGEPEDLVKPALGYLSGIPPTHGACRLKSLAKQPVSIYLPDGSVPNFINNVSQTGCWFSFDKCPNRPAYEKAKRPISMPYYRDMNAEMKDNSGTDETICLNKVSEMVSKCGNGSSFAVIFGPTGAMTLGGDGCYFATYGCPRVKSMASGFIRDAWAEQHVNGAHEESACLSRALPQWRYCGSDPAFPLASIYKPTGHIKVAGAGCWIKAQKCPADNSLKHMFYDSFGATYLLTDDDIESCFSRAEYFWRKCGSHSEYKVTAYFRPAGKSQSFP
;
A
#
# COMPACT_ATOMS: atom_id res chain seq x y z
N MET A 1 -4.41 32.10 23.16
CA MET A 1 -3.53 32.24 21.98
C MET A 1 -4.37 32.00 20.74
N SER A 2 -4.57 33.03 19.92
CA SER A 2 -5.38 32.96 18.70
C SER A 2 -4.52 32.43 17.55
N TYR A 3 -4.94 31.32 16.93
CA TYR A 3 -4.27 30.76 15.76
C TYR A 3 -4.57 31.63 14.54
N GLN A 4 -3.64 32.52 14.18
CA GLN A 4 -3.62 33.14 12.86
C GLN A 4 -3.16 32.09 11.82
N ARG A 5 -4.07 31.67 10.95
CA ARG A 5 -3.73 30.93 9.73
C ARG A 5 -3.05 31.90 8.75
N LEU A 6 -1.73 31.77 8.60
CA LEU A 6 -1.03 32.34 7.44
C LEU A 6 -1.10 31.33 6.28
N PRO A 7 -1.43 31.76 5.05
CA PRO A 7 -1.41 30.90 3.89
C PRO A 7 0.04 30.79 3.41
N TYR A 8 0.63 29.60 3.51
CA TYR A 8 1.82 29.26 2.73
C TYR A 8 1.51 28.01 1.91
N GLN A 9 1.38 28.24 0.61
CA GLN A 9 1.14 27.25 -0.42
C GLN A 9 2.31 26.26 -0.49
N ASN A 10 1.96 24.98 -0.42
CA ASN A 10 2.86 23.86 -0.65
C ASN A 10 2.63 23.38 -2.10
N ASP A 11 2.97 24.23 -3.07
CA ASP A 11 2.59 24.10 -4.50
C ASP A 11 3.15 22.85 -5.21
N LEU A 12 4.08 22.11 -4.60
CA LEU A 12 4.60 20.86 -5.18
C LEU A 12 3.77 19.62 -4.84
N TRP A 13 2.93 19.67 -3.78
CA TRP A 13 2.25 18.48 -3.25
C TRP A 13 0.73 18.58 -3.31
N SER A 14 0.14 19.76 -3.06
CA SER A 14 -1.32 19.97 -3.18
C SER A 14 -1.81 19.84 -4.63
N HIS A 15 -0.96 20.16 -5.60
CA HIS A 15 -1.27 19.98 -7.03
C HIS A 15 -1.13 18.53 -7.50
N ARG A 16 -0.41 17.68 -6.76
CA ARG A 16 0.01 16.36 -7.24
C ARG A 16 -0.74 15.19 -6.57
N TYR A 17 -1.39 15.37 -5.41
CA TYR A 17 -1.96 14.25 -4.64
C TYR A 17 -3.27 14.54 -3.84
N PRO A 18 -4.40 14.87 -4.48
CA PRO A 18 -5.64 15.21 -3.75
C PRO A 18 -6.49 14.01 -3.26
N LYS A 19 -6.26 12.76 -3.71
CA LYS A 19 -7.22 11.65 -3.55
C LYS A 19 -6.92 10.60 -2.46
N LEU A 20 -5.74 10.63 -1.83
CA LEU A 20 -5.31 9.61 -0.86
C LEU A 20 -6.11 9.61 0.46
N ALA A 21 -6.70 10.75 0.82
CA ALA A 21 -7.45 10.88 2.08
C ALA A 21 -8.81 10.14 2.09
N SER A 22 -9.38 9.79 0.91
CA SER A 22 -10.73 9.23 0.82
C SER A 22 -10.79 7.70 0.93
N ILE A 23 -9.69 6.99 0.68
CA ILE A 23 -9.70 5.51 0.64
C ILE A 23 -9.38 4.91 2.02
N MET A 24 -8.65 5.65 2.86
CA MET A 24 -8.37 5.25 4.23
C MET A 24 -9.52 5.54 5.20
N SER A 25 -10.43 6.47 4.86
CA SER A 25 -11.64 6.73 5.67
C SER A 25 -12.70 5.65 5.54
N ASP A 26 -12.75 4.98 4.38
CA ASP A 26 -13.84 4.07 4.01
C ASP A 26 -13.53 2.60 4.36
N ASN A 27 -12.31 2.33 4.84
CA ASN A 27 -11.83 1.01 5.26
C ASN A 27 -11.73 0.86 6.79
N LYS A 28 -12.55 1.56 7.59
CA LYS A 28 -12.68 1.21 9.00
C LYS A 28 -13.14 -0.26 9.10
N PRO A 29 -12.39 -1.15 9.78
CA PRO A 29 -12.95 -2.43 10.19
C PRO A 29 -14.23 -2.12 10.96
N GLY A 30 -15.35 -2.74 10.60
CA GLY A 30 -16.57 -2.63 11.40
C GLY A 30 -16.22 -2.97 12.85
N GLU A 31 -16.42 -2.01 13.75
CA GLU A 31 -16.38 -2.28 15.19
C GLU A 31 -17.36 -3.44 15.45
N PRO A 32 -16.98 -4.46 16.22
CA PRO A 32 -17.92 -5.51 16.59
C PRO A 32 -19.05 -4.86 17.39
N GLU A 33 -20.26 -4.83 16.83
CA GLU A 33 -21.46 -4.48 17.58
C GLU A 33 -21.52 -5.36 18.83
N ASP A 34 -21.66 -4.70 19.98
CA ASP A 34 -21.76 -5.32 21.29
C ASP A 34 -22.80 -6.45 21.28
N LEU A 35 -22.31 -7.69 21.45
CA LEU A 35 -23.14 -8.85 21.76
C LEU A 35 -23.77 -8.64 23.14
N VAL A 36 -25.00 -8.14 23.11
CA VAL A 36 -25.94 -8.15 24.23
C VAL A 36 -26.02 -9.56 24.82
N LYS A 37 -25.68 -9.69 26.11
CA LYS A 37 -25.89 -10.89 26.92
C LYS A 37 -27.37 -11.30 26.88
N PRO A 38 -27.72 -12.57 26.62
CA PRO A 38 -29.03 -13.08 27.01
C PRO A 38 -28.95 -13.75 28.38
N ALA A 39 -29.94 -13.40 29.20
CA ALA A 39 -30.26 -14.06 30.46
C ALA A 39 -30.67 -15.53 30.22
N LEU A 40 -30.35 -16.35 31.21
CA LEU A 40 -30.76 -17.74 31.39
C LEU A 40 -32.28 -17.92 31.20
N GLY A 41 -32.66 -18.88 30.37
CA GLY A 41 -34.02 -19.38 30.24
C GLY A 41 -34.03 -20.79 29.65
N TYR A 42 -34.18 -21.78 30.53
CA TYR A 42 -34.49 -23.18 30.23
C TYR A 42 -35.74 -23.29 29.35
N LEU A 43 -35.74 -24.16 28.33
CA LEU A 43 -36.79 -25.15 28.07
C LEU A 43 -36.43 -26.07 26.89
N SER A 44 -36.96 -27.28 26.98
CA SER A 44 -36.63 -28.55 26.34
C SER A 44 -37.19 -28.77 24.93
N GLY A 45 -36.39 -29.44 24.09
CA GLY A 45 -36.81 -30.52 23.16
C GLY A 45 -37.26 -30.12 21.75
N ILE A 46 -36.51 -30.59 20.73
CA ILE A 46 -36.94 -30.95 19.34
C ILE A 46 -35.77 -31.73 18.65
N PRO A 47 -36.04 -32.69 17.72
CA PRO A 47 -35.07 -33.69 17.21
C PRO A 47 -34.22 -33.19 16.01
N PRO A 48 -33.21 -33.97 15.55
CA PRO A 48 -32.25 -33.51 14.55
C PRO A 48 -32.76 -33.73 13.12
N THR A 49 -32.86 -32.66 12.34
CA THR A 49 -32.87 -32.74 10.87
C THR A 49 -31.56 -32.21 10.32
N HIS A 50 -30.77 -33.11 9.75
CA HIS A 50 -29.53 -32.84 9.04
C HIS A 50 -29.79 -32.02 7.77
N GLY A 51 -29.74 -30.70 7.89
CA GLY A 51 -29.60 -29.78 6.77
C GLY A 51 -28.15 -29.28 6.71
N ALA A 52 -27.36 -29.78 5.75
CA ALA A 52 -26.01 -29.28 5.52
C ALA A 52 -26.08 -27.82 5.04
N CYS A 53 -25.95 -26.87 5.96
CA CYS A 53 -25.70 -25.47 5.65
C CYS A 53 -24.32 -25.36 4.97
N ARG A 54 -24.30 -25.36 3.64
CA ARG A 54 -23.16 -24.83 2.89
C ARG A 54 -23.06 -23.33 3.20
N LEU A 55 -22.18 -22.97 4.13
CA LEU A 55 -21.71 -21.60 4.28
C LEU A 55 -21.15 -21.17 2.92
N LYS A 56 -21.89 -20.31 2.22
CA LYS A 56 -21.35 -19.61 1.05
C LYS A 56 -20.21 -18.74 1.56
N SER A 57 -18.98 -19.14 1.23
CA SER A 57 -17.80 -18.29 1.33
C SER A 57 -18.14 -16.93 0.73
N LEU A 58 -18.32 -15.91 1.56
CA LEU A 58 -18.43 -14.52 1.12
C LEU A 58 -17.14 -14.20 0.37
N ALA A 59 -17.24 -14.10 -0.95
CA ALA A 59 -16.11 -13.65 -1.76
C ALA A 59 -15.76 -12.24 -1.30
N LYS A 60 -14.61 -12.09 -0.62
CA LYS A 60 -14.09 -10.79 -0.19
C LYS A 60 -14.05 -9.87 -1.41
N GLN A 61 -14.67 -8.69 -1.29
CA GLN A 61 -14.57 -7.68 -2.34
C GLN A 61 -13.09 -7.36 -2.57
N PRO A 62 -12.66 -7.21 -3.83
CA PRO A 62 -11.28 -6.92 -4.12
C PRO A 62 -10.91 -5.53 -3.60
N VAL A 63 -9.90 -5.49 -2.72
CA VAL A 63 -9.30 -4.23 -2.26
C VAL A 63 -8.54 -3.59 -3.42
N SER A 64 -8.98 -2.42 -3.88
CA SER A 64 -8.23 -1.54 -4.79
C SER A 64 -7.05 -0.93 -4.06
N ILE A 65 -5.85 -0.98 -4.65
CA ILE A 65 -4.62 -0.54 -3.99
C ILE A 65 -3.87 0.41 -4.92
N TYR A 66 -3.65 1.62 -4.44
CA TYR A 66 -2.79 2.60 -5.12
C TYR A 66 -1.35 2.40 -4.66
N LEU A 67 -0.39 2.84 -5.47
CA LEU A 67 1.00 2.91 -5.01
C LEU A 67 1.09 3.79 -3.75
N PRO A 68 2.05 3.54 -2.84
CA PRO A 68 2.07 4.08 -1.48
C PRO A 68 2.08 5.61 -1.34
N ASP A 69 2.29 6.38 -2.41
CA ASP A 69 2.20 7.86 -2.41
C ASP A 69 0.86 8.41 -2.94
N GLY A 70 -0.09 7.56 -3.34
CA GLY A 70 -1.38 7.97 -3.89
C GLY A 70 -1.32 8.72 -5.22
N SER A 71 -0.24 8.55 -5.97
CA SER A 71 -0.09 9.10 -7.31
C SER A 71 -1.14 8.57 -8.29
N VAL A 72 -1.40 9.44 -9.27
CA VAL A 72 -2.10 9.26 -10.54
C VAL A 72 -1.26 10.01 -11.58
N PRO A 73 -1.13 9.65 -12.89
CA PRO A 73 -0.99 8.36 -13.57
C PRO A 73 0.45 7.97 -13.96
N ASN A 74 0.62 6.65 -14.10
CA ASN A 74 1.43 5.97 -15.11
C ASN A 74 2.97 6.15 -15.05
N PHE A 75 3.59 5.75 -13.93
CA PHE A 75 4.99 5.31 -13.94
C PHE A 75 5.17 3.86 -14.41
N ILE A 76 4.08 3.16 -14.74
CA ILE A 76 4.18 1.81 -15.29
C ILE A 76 4.63 1.95 -16.73
N ASN A 77 5.93 1.85 -16.92
CA ASN A 77 6.51 1.86 -18.25
C ASN A 77 5.80 0.79 -19.10
N ASN A 78 5.38 1.19 -20.31
CA ASN A 78 4.75 0.33 -21.32
C ASN A 78 3.24 0.03 -21.15
N VAL A 79 2.49 0.77 -20.32
CA VAL A 79 1.02 0.76 -20.34
C VAL A 79 0.52 2.04 -21.01
N SER A 80 -0.37 1.92 -22.01
CA SER A 80 -1.00 3.09 -22.65
C SER A 80 -1.77 3.91 -21.62
N GLN A 81 -1.85 5.23 -21.82
CA GLN A 81 -2.71 6.14 -21.04
C GLN A 81 -4.22 5.93 -21.29
N THR A 82 -4.60 4.84 -21.93
CA THR A 82 -5.99 4.51 -22.28
C THR A 82 -6.22 3.02 -22.10
N GLY A 83 -7.44 2.64 -21.72
CA GLY A 83 -7.86 1.24 -21.66
C GLY A 83 -7.74 0.59 -20.28
N CYS A 84 -8.18 -0.66 -20.21
CA CYS A 84 -8.07 -1.53 -19.04
C CYS A 84 -7.09 -2.67 -19.34
N TRP A 85 -6.02 -2.74 -18.54
CA TRP A 85 -4.87 -3.61 -18.78
C TRP A 85 -4.73 -4.65 -17.68
N PHE A 86 -4.20 -5.81 -18.04
CA PHE A 86 -3.96 -6.93 -17.16
C PHE A 86 -2.49 -7.32 -17.25
N SER A 87 -1.84 -7.53 -16.10
CA SER A 87 -0.51 -8.13 -16.01
C SER A 87 -0.67 -9.50 -15.39
N PHE A 88 -0.25 -10.57 -16.09
CA PHE A 88 -0.37 -11.94 -15.60
C PHE A 88 1.01 -12.53 -15.32
N ASP A 89 1.17 -13.07 -14.12
CA ASP A 89 2.30 -13.91 -13.74
C ASP A 89 1.89 -15.39 -13.67
N LYS A 90 0.70 -15.67 -13.09
CA LYS A 90 0.18 -17.04 -12.95
C LYS A 90 -1.35 -17.09 -13.07
N CYS A 91 -1.88 -18.07 -13.81
CA CYS A 91 -3.31 -18.32 -13.96
C CYS A 91 -3.58 -19.84 -14.09
N PRO A 92 -3.58 -20.59 -12.96
CA PRO A 92 -3.57 -22.05 -12.96
C PRO A 92 -4.70 -22.71 -13.76
N ASN A 93 -5.92 -22.16 -13.68
CA ASN A 93 -7.09 -22.72 -14.34
C ASN A 93 -7.12 -22.47 -15.87
N ARG A 94 -6.23 -21.61 -16.38
CA ARG A 94 -6.14 -21.27 -17.80
C ARG A 94 -4.67 -21.13 -18.22
N PRO A 95 -3.91 -22.24 -18.30
CA PRO A 95 -2.49 -22.22 -18.65
C PRO A 95 -2.19 -21.60 -20.03
N ALA A 96 -3.19 -21.48 -20.89
CA ALA A 96 -3.07 -20.76 -22.17
C ALA A 96 -2.70 -19.28 -21.98
N TYR A 97 -3.14 -18.62 -20.90
CA TYR A 97 -2.70 -17.26 -20.57
C TYR A 97 -1.21 -17.22 -20.20
N GLU A 98 -0.69 -18.26 -19.54
CA GLU A 98 0.73 -18.38 -19.18
C GLU A 98 1.60 -18.72 -20.40
N LYS A 99 1.09 -19.53 -21.34
CA LYS A 99 1.79 -19.90 -22.58
C LYS A 99 1.81 -18.79 -23.61
N ALA A 100 0.84 -17.88 -23.56
CA ALA A 100 0.85 -16.64 -24.32
C ALA A 100 1.87 -15.62 -23.75
N LYS A 101 3.00 -16.09 -23.20
CA LYS A 101 4.20 -15.31 -22.86
C LYS A 101 4.62 -14.55 -24.10
N ARG A 102 4.04 -13.36 -24.25
CA ARG A 102 4.39 -12.37 -25.25
C ARG A 102 5.86 -11.99 -25.03
N PRO A 103 6.54 -11.45 -26.05
CA PRO A 103 7.89 -10.93 -25.87
C PRO A 103 7.96 -10.09 -24.60
N ILE A 104 9.06 -10.22 -23.86
CA ILE A 104 9.34 -9.55 -22.58
C ILE A 104 9.02 -8.04 -22.64
N SER A 105 9.01 -7.45 -23.83
CA SER A 105 8.65 -6.06 -24.11
C SER A 105 7.18 -5.68 -23.89
N MET A 106 6.22 -6.62 -23.80
CA MET A 106 4.80 -6.31 -23.54
C MET A 106 4.15 -7.28 -22.55
N PRO A 107 4.40 -7.13 -21.24
CA PRO A 107 3.82 -7.98 -20.19
C PRO A 107 2.34 -7.66 -19.87
N TYR A 108 1.71 -6.76 -20.64
CA TYR A 108 0.35 -6.28 -20.39
C TYR A 108 -0.62 -6.71 -21.51
N TYR A 109 -1.80 -7.17 -21.11
CA TYR A 109 -2.91 -7.52 -21.98
C TYR A 109 -4.02 -6.47 -21.83
N ARG A 110 -4.44 -5.87 -22.95
CA ARG A 110 -5.59 -4.95 -22.97
C ARG A 110 -6.88 -5.74 -23.22
N ASP A 111 -7.88 -5.58 -22.36
CA ASP A 111 -9.18 -6.25 -22.52
C ASP A 111 -10.12 -5.46 -23.44
N MET A 112 -9.79 -5.48 -24.73
CA MET A 112 -10.56 -4.79 -25.77
C MET A 112 -12.05 -5.17 -25.77
N ASN A 113 -12.38 -6.40 -25.37
CA ASN A 113 -13.76 -6.86 -25.34
C ASN A 113 -14.56 -6.18 -24.23
N ALA A 114 -14.03 -6.13 -23.00
CA ALA A 114 -14.67 -5.40 -21.92
C ALA A 114 -14.67 -3.90 -22.13
N GLU A 115 -13.67 -3.35 -22.84
CA GLU A 115 -13.68 -1.93 -23.20
C GLU A 115 -14.85 -1.59 -24.12
N MET A 116 -15.11 -2.43 -25.13
CA MET A 116 -16.22 -2.22 -26.08
C MET A 116 -17.60 -2.48 -25.48
N LYS A 117 -17.72 -3.45 -24.55
CA LYS A 117 -19.02 -3.86 -24.01
C LYS A 117 -19.41 -3.13 -22.73
N ASP A 118 -18.44 -2.94 -21.84
CA ASP A 118 -18.68 -2.52 -20.47
C ASP A 118 -18.08 -1.13 -20.18
N ASN A 119 -17.47 -0.46 -21.18
CA ASN A 119 -16.74 0.80 -21.02
C ASN A 119 -15.59 0.74 -20.00
N SER A 120 -15.02 -0.45 -19.74
CA SER A 120 -13.89 -0.59 -18.81
C SER A 120 -12.65 0.23 -19.22
N GLY A 121 -12.56 0.69 -20.47
CA GLY A 121 -11.44 1.50 -20.96
C GLY A 121 -11.52 2.97 -20.57
N THR A 122 -12.68 3.42 -20.09
CA THR A 122 -12.97 4.82 -19.71
C THR A 122 -13.53 4.94 -18.29
N ASP A 123 -14.01 3.85 -17.68
CA ASP A 123 -14.48 3.80 -16.28
C ASP A 123 -13.50 3.01 -15.40
N GLU A 124 -12.87 3.70 -14.45
CA GLU A 124 -11.90 3.13 -13.50
C GLU A 124 -12.54 2.02 -12.65
N THR A 125 -13.76 2.24 -12.16
CA THR A 125 -14.44 1.30 -11.25
C THR A 125 -14.75 0.00 -11.98
N ILE A 126 -15.26 0.10 -13.21
CA ILE A 126 -15.56 -1.08 -14.02
C ILE A 126 -14.27 -1.84 -14.35
N CYS A 127 -13.18 -1.13 -14.70
CA CYS A 127 -11.89 -1.75 -14.95
C CYS A 127 -11.38 -2.52 -13.73
N LEU A 128 -11.27 -1.85 -12.58
CA LEU A 128 -10.71 -2.47 -11.37
C LEU A 128 -11.57 -3.63 -10.86
N ASN A 129 -12.91 -3.56 -11.01
CA ASN A 129 -13.78 -4.67 -10.62
C ASN A 129 -13.58 -5.96 -11.43
N LYS A 130 -12.92 -5.91 -12.60
CA LYS A 130 -12.56 -7.10 -13.38
C LYS A 130 -11.63 -8.06 -12.66
N VAL A 131 -10.94 -7.61 -11.61
CA VAL A 131 -10.11 -8.50 -10.81
C VAL A 131 -10.90 -9.65 -10.21
N SER A 132 -12.15 -9.41 -9.78
CA SER A 132 -13.01 -10.46 -9.22
C SER A 132 -13.36 -11.52 -10.27
N GLU A 133 -13.70 -11.07 -11.49
CA GLU A 133 -13.94 -11.92 -12.66
C GLU A 133 -12.70 -12.76 -12.97
N MET A 134 -11.52 -12.15 -12.96
CA MET A 134 -10.27 -12.85 -13.26
C MET A 134 -9.85 -13.81 -12.15
N VAL A 135 -10.06 -13.50 -10.87
CA VAL A 135 -9.83 -14.44 -9.76
C VAL A 135 -10.75 -15.66 -9.93
N SER A 136 -12.03 -15.44 -10.30
CA SER A 136 -12.95 -16.56 -10.54
C SER A 136 -12.50 -17.47 -11.69
N LYS A 137 -11.90 -16.89 -12.75
CA LYS A 137 -11.42 -17.62 -13.92
C LYS A 137 -10.09 -18.32 -13.68
N CYS A 138 -9.15 -17.67 -12.97
CA CYS A 138 -7.79 -18.16 -12.76
C CYS A 138 -7.62 -19.01 -11.49
N GLY A 139 -8.49 -18.83 -10.49
CA GLY A 139 -8.40 -19.42 -9.16
C GLY A 139 -7.56 -18.60 -8.18
N ASN A 140 -7.69 -18.85 -6.87
CA ASN A 140 -7.04 -18.05 -5.81
C ASN A 140 -5.50 -18.09 -5.83
N GLY A 141 -4.90 -19.15 -6.41
CA GLY A 141 -3.46 -19.26 -6.59
C GLY A 141 -2.91 -18.44 -7.77
N SER A 142 -3.74 -17.63 -8.43
CA SER A 142 -3.33 -16.73 -9.49
C SER A 142 -2.43 -15.61 -8.98
N SER A 143 -1.68 -14.98 -9.88
CA SER A 143 -0.97 -13.73 -9.60
C SER A 143 -1.14 -12.84 -10.79
N PHE A 144 -1.90 -11.77 -10.62
CA PHE A 144 -2.12 -10.78 -11.66
C PHE A 144 -2.47 -9.42 -11.09
N ALA A 145 -2.32 -8.38 -11.90
CA ALA A 145 -2.78 -7.04 -11.61
C ALA A 145 -3.73 -6.57 -12.71
N VAL A 146 -4.79 -5.84 -12.33
CA VAL A 146 -5.63 -5.08 -13.25
C VAL A 146 -5.27 -3.61 -13.12
N ILE A 147 -5.19 -2.89 -14.23
CA ILE A 147 -4.60 -1.55 -14.34
C ILE A 147 -5.52 -0.69 -15.20
N PHE A 148 -6.01 0.41 -14.66
CA PHE A 148 -6.74 1.40 -15.44
C PHE A 148 -5.75 2.39 -16.07
N GLY A 149 -5.57 2.32 -17.39
CA GLY A 149 -4.55 3.07 -18.13
C GLY A 149 -4.57 4.59 -17.92
N PRO A 150 -5.75 5.26 -17.93
CA PRO A 150 -5.82 6.71 -17.75
C PRO A 150 -5.26 7.23 -16.43
N THR A 151 -5.39 6.47 -15.35
CA THR A 151 -4.99 6.90 -14.00
C THR A 151 -3.84 6.06 -13.43
N GLY A 152 -3.49 4.95 -14.07
CA GLY A 152 -2.58 3.95 -13.50
C GLY A 152 -3.12 3.30 -12.22
N ALA A 153 -4.39 3.49 -11.86
CA ALA A 153 -4.99 2.82 -10.71
C ALA A 153 -4.93 1.30 -10.91
N MET A 154 -4.68 0.56 -9.85
CA MET A 154 -4.47 -0.89 -9.94
C MET A 154 -5.19 -1.66 -8.85
N THR A 155 -5.42 -2.94 -9.13
CA THR A 155 -5.87 -3.89 -8.11
C THR A 155 -5.21 -5.24 -8.35
N LEU A 156 -4.94 -5.94 -7.25
CA LEU A 156 -4.25 -7.22 -7.24
C LEU A 156 -5.24 -8.37 -7.19
N GLY A 157 -4.98 -9.39 -8.01
CA GLY A 157 -5.69 -10.66 -7.99
C GLY A 157 -4.79 -11.78 -7.46
N GLY A 158 -5.39 -12.63 -6.61
CA GLY A 158 -4.74 -13.76 -5.98
C GLY A 158 -4.21 -13.45 -4.57
N ASP A 159 -4.16 -14.49 -3.74
CA ASP A 159 -3.60 -14.40 -2.40
C ASP A 159 -2.07 -14.47 -2.46
N GLY A 160 -1.41 -13.69 -1.61
CA GLY A 160 0.04 -13.67 -1.53
C GLY A 160 0.62 -12.39 -0.91
N CYS A 161 1.95 -12.31 -0.99
CA CYS A 161 2.72 -11.14 -0.60
C CYS A 161 3.20 -10.37 -1.82
N TYR A 162 2.99 -9.06 -1.83
CA TYR A 162 3.33 -8.21 -2.97
C TYR A 162 4.10 -6.97 -2.52
N PHE A 163 5.04 -6.54 -3.33
CA PHE A 163 5.60 -5.21 -3.27
C PHE A 163 4.84 -4.27 -4.18
N ALA A 164 4.64 -3.03 -3.73
CA ALA A 164 4.32 -1.89 -4.58
C ALA A 164 5.52 -0.93 -4.58
N THR A 165 6.08 -0.65 -5.75
CA THR A 165 7.33 0.12 -5.89
C THR A 165 7.28 1.09 -7.07
N TYR A 166 7.97 2.23 -6.98
CA TYR A 166 8.22 3.14 -8.11
C TYR A 166 9.46 2.75 -8.91
N GLY A 167 9.98 1.55 -8.67
CA GLY A 167 11.25 1.08 -9.17
C GLY A 167 12.33 1.15 -8.09
N CYS A 168 13.51 0.67 -8.45
CA CYS A 168 14.61 0.45 -7.53
C CYS A 168 15.84 1.16 -8.09
N PRO A 169 16.23 2.34 -7.57
CA PRO A 169 17.34 3.12 -8.13
C PRO A 169 18.65 2.32 -8.22
N ARG A 170 18.90 1.45 -7.23
CA ARG A 170 20.06 0.56 -7.20
C ARG A 170 19.95 -0.62 -8.16
N VAL A 171 18.73 -1.08 -8.46
CA VAL A 171 18.48 -2.25 -9.32
C VAL A 171 17.59 -1.83 -10.48
N LYS A 172 18.22 -1.30 -11.53
CA LYS A 172 17.54 -0.74 -12.71
C LYS A 172 16.58 -1.71 -13.41
N SER A 173 16.72 -3.02 -13.19
CA SER A 173 15.84 -4.05 -13.74
C SER A 173 14.53 -4.23 -12.96
N MET A 174 14.42 -3.72 -11.73
CA MET A 174 13.18 -3.82 -10.96
C MET A 174 12.21 -2.75 -11.44
N ALA A 175 11.18 -3.20 -12.14
CA ALA A 175 10.13 -2.34 -12.68
C ALA A 175 9.34 -1.65 -11.56
N SER A 176 8.77 -0.51 -11.90
CA SER A 176 7.68 0.11 -11.15
C SER A 176 6.40 -0.71 -11.26
N GLY A 177 5.55 -0.65 -10.23
CA GLY A 177 4.29 -1.35 -10.15
C GLY A 177 4.25 -2.37 -9.02
N PHE A 178 3.45 -3.42 -9.20
CA PHE A 178 3.30 -4.49 -8.22
C PHE A 178 4.11 -5.72 -8.60
N ILE A 179 4.88 -6.24 -7.66
CA ILE A 179 5.75 -7.39 -7.85
C ILE A 179 5.43 -8.39 -6.74
N ARG A 180 5.07 -9.62 -7.10
CA ARG A 180 4.89 -10.69 -6.12
C ARG A 180 6.22 -11.00 -5.44
N ASP A 181 6.27 -10.99 -4.12
CA ASP A 181 7.48 -11.32 -3.34
C ASP A 181 7.63 -12.84 -3.22
N ALA A 182 7.97 -13.49 -4.33
CA ALA A 182 8.18 -14.94 -4.38
C ALA A 182 9.23 -15.42 -3.37
N TRP A 183 10.21 -14.57 -3.02
CA TRP A 183 11.19 -14.91 -2.00
C TRP A 183 10.53 -15.05 -0.63
N ALA A 184 9.71 -14.08 -0.23
CA ALA A 184 9.04 -14.13 1.07
C ALA A 184 8.09 -15.32 1.17
N GLU A 185 7.37 -15.61 0.09
CA GLU A 185 6.48 -16.76 0.03
C GLU A 185 7.23 -18.09 0.19
N GLN A 186 8.41 -18.23 -0.43
CA GLN A 186 9.20 -19.46 -0.39
C GLN A 186 10.03 -19.64 0.89
N HIS A 187 10.47 -18.55 1.53
CA HIS A 187 11.48 -18.63 2.59
C HIS A 187 10.93 -18.30 3.98
N VAL A 188 9.91 -17.45 4.07
CA VAL A 188 9.36 -16.99 5.35
C VAL A 188 7.83 -17.14 5.40
N ASN A 189 7.27 -17.97 4.53
CA ASN A 189 5.82 -18.24 4.49
C ASN A 189 4.97 -16.96 4.29
N GLY A 190 5.50 -15.94 3.62
CA GLY A 190 4.85 -14.63 3.47
C GLY A 190 3.51 -14.68 2.72
N ALA A 191 3.20 -15.76 2.00
CA ALA A 191 1.89 -15.96 1.38
C ALA A 191 0.78 -16.22 2.42
N HIS A 192 1.13 -16.74 3.59
CA HIS A 192 0.20 -17.22 4.61
C HIS A 192 0.39 -16.54 5.96
N GLU A 193 1.51 -15.85 6.16
CA GLU A 193 1.80 -15.13 7.39
C GLU A 193 1.95 -13.62 7.11
N GLU A 194 0.99 -12.84 7.62
CA GLU A 194 0.94 -11.38 7.42
C GLU A 194 2.21 -10.68 7.94
N SER A 195 2.64 -10.99 9.16
CA SER A 195 3.86 -10.42 9.76
C SER A 195 5.09 -10.68 8.91
N ALA A 196 5.23 -11.90 8.38
CA ALA A 196 6.34 -12.25 7.51
C ALA A 196 6.30 -11.47 6.18
N CYS A 197 5.11 -11.27 5.60
CA CYS A 197 4.96 -10.44 4.41
C CYS A 197 5.30 -8.97 4.68
N LEU A 198 4.65 -8.35 5.67
CA LEU A 198 4.76 -6.91 5.91
C LEU A 198 6.18 -6.51 6.35
N SER A 199 6.88 -7.39 7.05
CA SER A 199 8.27 -7.16 7.49
C SER A 199 9.28 -7.01 6.35
N ARG A 200 8.91 -7.42 5.12
CA ARG A 200 9.75 -7.34 3.92
C ARG A 200 9.92 -5.94 3.35
N ALA A 201 9.02 -5.01 3.64
CA ALA A 201 9.06 -3.66 3.06
C ALA A 201 10.43 -2.99 3.32
N LEU A 202 10.90 -2.97 4.58
CA LEU A 202 12.10 -2.25 4.98
C LEU A 202 13.40 -2.86 4.39
N PRO A 203 13.65 -4.18 4.49
CA PRO A 203 14.79 -4.80 3.84
C PRO A 203 14.80 -4.58 2.33
N GLN A 204 13.64 -4.66 1.66
CA GLN A 204 13.55 -4.47 0.22
C GLN A 204 13.84 -3.01 -0.19
N TRP A 205 13.32 -2.04 0.55
CA TRP A 205 13.64 -0.62 0.31
C TRP A 205 15.14 -0.32 0.53
N ARG A 206 15.75 -0.92 1.56
CA ARG A 206 17.20 -0.82 1.80
C ARG A 206 18.00 -1.45 0.67
N TYR A 207 17.58 -2.62 0.19
CA TYR A 207 18.16 -3.26 -0.98
C TYR A 207 18.06 -2.35 -2.22
N CYS A 208 17.00 -1.56 -2.33
CA CYS A 208 16.82 -0.56 -3.39
C CYS A 208 17.60 0.74 -3.24
N GLY A 209 18.37 0.90 -2.17
CA GLY A 209 19.23 2.07 -1.93
C GLY A 209 18.69 3.06 -0.90
N SER A 210 17.54 2.77 -0.26
CA SER A 210 16.93 3.63 0.76
C SER A 210 16.62 5.07 0.29
N ASP A 211 16.32 5.23 -1.00
CA ASP A 211 16.04 6.54 -1.57
C ASP A 211 14.65 7.03 -1.12
N PRO A 212 14.53 8.22 -0.50
CA PRO A 212 13.25 8.78 -0.09
C PRO A 212 12.29 9.04 -1.26
N ALA A 213 12.79 9.27 -2.48
CA ALA A 213 11.96 9.44 -3.67
C ALA A 213 11.35 8.13 -4.18
N PHE A 214 11.82 6.98 -3.69
CA PHE A 214 11.37 5.64 -4.11
C PHE A 214 10.92 4.82 -2.90
N PRO A 215 9.81 5.20 -2.23
CA PRO A 215 9.25 4.38 -1.17
C PRO A 215 8.76 3.05 -1.74
N LEU A 216 8.71 2.04 -0.89
CA LEU A 216 8.33 0.69 -1.25
C LEU A 216 7.37 0.12 -0.22
N ALA A 217 6.21 -0.36 -0.65
CA ALA A 217 5.26 -1.01 0.23
C ALA A 217 5.31 -2.52 0.09
N SER A 218 5.14 -3.24 1.20
CA SER A 218 4.73 -4.63 1.21
C SER A 218 3.24 -4.72 1.50
N ILE A 219 2.55 -5.63 0.84
CA ILE A 219 1.10 -5.77 0.84
C ILE A 219 0.77 -7.24 1.09
N TYR A 220 0.04 -7.50 2.16
CA TYR A 220 -0.51 -8.82 2.44
C TYR A 220 -1.93 -8.90 1.89
N LYS A 221 -2.09 -9.51 0.72
CA LYS A 221 -3.36 -9.46 -0.02
C LYS A 221 -4.56 -10.10 0.68
N PRO A 222 -4.43 -11.20 1.46
CA PRO A 222 -5.57 -11.82 2.13
C PRO A 222 -6.35 -10.89 3.09
N THR A 223 -5.66 -9.96 3.76
CA THR A 223 -6.28 -8.95 4.62
C THR A 223 -6.35 -7.57 3.98
N GLY A 224 -5.46 -7.29 3.01
CA GLY A 224 -5.30 -5.97 2.42
C GLY A 224 -4.41 -5.04 3.24
N HIS A 225 -3.79 -5.52 4.32
CA HIS A 225 -2.86 -4.73 5.11
C HIS A 225 -1.59 -4.39 4.31
N ILE A 226 -1.06 -3.20 4.58
CA ILE A 226 0.06 -2.62 3.84
C ILE A 226 1.06 -2.05 4.84
N LYS A 227 2.35 -2.29 4.62
CA LYS A 227 3.45 -1.63 5.34
C LYS A 227 4.38 -0.95 4.36
N VAL A 228 4.61 0.35 4.52
CA VAL A 228 5.40 1.15 3.58
C VAL A 228 6.76 1.48 4.17
N ALA A 229 7.82 1.01 3.52
CA ALA A 229 9.18 1.42 3.81
C ALA A 229 9.58 2.66 3.01
N GLY A 230 10.39 3.52 3.65
CA GLY A 230 10.62 4.88 3.17
C GLY A 230 9.45 5.83 3.46
N ALA A 231 8.29 5.29 3.90
CA ALA A 231 7.32 6.03 4.69
C ALA A 231 7.67 5.95 6.18
N GLY A 232 6.97 6.74 6.98
CA GLY A 232 7.19 6.90 8.41
C GLY A 232 7.81 8.24 8.77
N CYS A 233 8.52 8.28 9.90
CA CYS A 233 9.06 9.51 10.43
C CYS A 233 10.42 9.88 9.84
N TRP A 234 10.44 10.99 9.10
CA TRP A 234 11.67 11.59 8.60
C TRP A 234 11.97 12.86 9.37
N ILE A 235 13.19 12.98 9.86
CA ILE A 235 13.63 14.12 10.64
C ILE A 235 14.53 14.96 9.76
N LYS A 236 14.24 16.25 9.68
CA LYS A 236 15.08 17.26 9.06
C LYS A 236 15.58 18.23 10.11
N ALA A 237 16.87 18.17 10.40
CA ALA A 237 17.56 19.17 11.22
C ALA A 237 18.33 20.11 10.30
N GLN A 238 18.05 21.41 10.37
CA GLN A 238 18.79 22.40 9.54
C GLN A 238 20.27 22.45 9.92
N LYS A 239 20.54 22.45 11.23
CA LYS A 239 21.87 22.41 11.84
C LYS A 239 21.72 21.82 13.23
N CYS A 240 22.72 21.08 13.68
CA CYS A 240 22.74 20.49 15.01
C CYS A 240 24.08 20.82 15.69
N PRO A 241 24.22 22.00 16.34
CA PRO A 241 25.49 22.42 16.92
C PRO A 241 26.07 21.43 17.94
N ALA A 242 25.20 20.75 18.68
CA ALA A 242 25.59 19.72 19.64
C ALA A 242 26.02 18.38 19.00
N ASP A 243 25.69 18.14 17.73
CA ASP A 243 26.00 16.89 17.03
C ASP A 243 26.15 17.14 15.52
N ASN A 244 27.37 17.46 15.09
CA ASN A 244 27.68 17.72 13.68
C ASN A 244 27.52 16.49 12.76
N SER A 245 27.28 15.29 13.31
CA SER A 245 27.02 14.09 12.52
C SER A 245 25.57 14.02 12.01
N LEU A 246 24.64 14.73 12.68
CA LEU A 246 23.24 14.85 12.28
C LEU A 246 23.12 15.78 11.06
N LYS A 247 23.07 15.18 9.86
CA LYS A 247 23.00 15.92 8.60
C LYS A 247 21.59 15.97 8.02
N HIS A 248 21.19 17.17 7.64
CA HIS A 248 20.00 17.53 6.85
C HIS A 248 18.75 16.73 7.16
N MET A 249 18.47 15.68 6.39
CA MET A 249 17.25 14.89 6.46
C MET A 249 17.61 13.42 6.54
N PHE A 250 17.04 12.71 7.50
CA PHE A 250 17.29 11.30 7.73
C PHE A 250 16.01 10.59 8.17
N TYR A 251 15.95 9.29 7.88
CA TYR A 251 14.88 8.42 8.38
C TYR A 251 15.19 8.02 9.82
N ASP A 252 14.25 8.24 10.74
CA ASP A 252 14.41 7.84 12.13
C ASP A 252 14.14 6.34 12.32
N SER A 253 15.09 5.53 11.84
CA SER A 253 15.00 4.08 11.93
C SER A 253 14.91 3.56 13.38
N PHE A 254 15.48 4.29 14.35
CA PHE A 254 15.32 3.97 15.75
C PHE A 254 13.86 4.17 16.18
N GLY A 255 13.29 5.34 15.88
CA GLY A 255 11.89 5.64 16.15
C GLY A 255 10.95 4.62 15.50
N ALA A 256 11.20 4.22 14.26
CA ALA A 256 10.39 3.20 13.60
C ALA A 256 10.50 1.83 14.30
N THR A 257 11.70 1.42 14.68
CA THR A 257 11.93 0.10 15.28
C THR A 257 11.37 -0.02 16.70
N TYR A 258 11.53 1.03 17.52
CA TYR A 258 11.28 0.94 18.96
C TYR A 258 10.09 1.78 19.43
N LEU A 259 9.66 2.75 18.64
CA LEU A 259 8.64 3.74 19.02
C LEU A 259 7.48 3.78 18.01
N LEU A 260 7.44 2.87 17.04
CA LEU A 260 6.40 2.78 16.00
C LEU A 260 6.17 4.11 15.25
N THR A 261 7.20 4.95 15.12
CA THR A 261 7.06 6.28 14.49
C THR A 261 6.78 6.22 12.99
N ASP A 262 6.85 5.03 12.39
CA ASP A 262 6.41 4.76 11.04
C ASP A 262 4.89 4.59 10.91
N ASP A 263 4.23 4.18 11.99
CA ASP A 263 2.79 3.86 12.02
C ASP A 263 1.99 4.85 12.90
N ASP A 264 2.64 5.60 13.80
CA ASP A 264 2.01 6.61 14.66
C ASP A 264 2.57 8.04 14.42
N ILE A 265 1.67 8.94 14.02
CA ILE A 265 1.98 10.34 13.71
C ILE A 265 2.43 11.11 14.95
N GLU A 266 1.83 10.86 16.11
CA GLU A 266 2.16 11.57 17.35
C GLU A 266 3.54 11.14 17.84
N SER A 267 3.80 9.83 17.85
CA SER A 267 5.15 9.29 18.09
C SER A 267 6.15 9.91 17.13
N CYS A 268 5.86 10.02 15.83
CA CYS A 268 6.75 10.69 14.88
C CYS A 268 7.03 12.15 15.26
N PHE A 269 6.01 12.94 15.56
CA PHE A 269 6.20 14.34 15.89
C PHE A 269 6.95 14.55 17.20
N SER A 270 6.78 13.67 18.18
CA SER A 270 7.60 13.66 19.41
C SER A 270 9.10 13.49 19.12
N ARG A 271 9.46 12.85 17.99
CA ARG A 271 10.86 12.68 17.58
C ARG A 271 11.49 13.99 17.12
N ALA A 272 10.74 14.87 16.46
CA ALA A 272 11.28 16.19 16.11
C ALA A 272 11.63 16.99 17.37
N GLU A 273 10.81 16.92 18.41
CA GLU A 273 11.12 17.54 19.70
C GLU A 273 12.37 16.92 20.33
N TYR A 274 12.46 15.58 20.35
CA TYR A 274 13.63 14.87 20.87
C TYR A 274 14.92 15.31 20.18
N PHE A 275 14.94 15.34 18.84
CA PHE A 275 16.12 15.75 18.08
C PHE A 275 16.42 17.24 18.23
N TRP A 276 15.39 18.09 18.35
CA TRP A 276 15.59 19.51 18.66
C TRP A 276 16.30 19.71 20.01
N ARG A 277 15.84 19.01 21.06
CA ARG A 277 16.50 19.03 22.38
C ARG A 277 17.92 18.50 22.30
N LYS A 278 18.13 17.39 21.58
CA LYS A 278 19.46 16.80 21.34
C LYS A 278 20.40 17.78 20.65
N CYS A 279 19.88 18.63 19.76
CA CYS A 279 20.65 19.64 19.05
C CYS A 279 20.93 20.91 19.86
N GLY A 280 20.50 21.00 21.13
CA GLY A 280 20.76 22.13 22.01
C GLY A 280 19.59 23.11 22.16
N SER A 281 18.40 22.78 21.64
CA SER A 281 17.18 23.59 21.79
C SER A 281 17.30 25.03 21.26
N HIS A 282 17.99 25.21 20.13
CA HIS A 282 18.23 26.52 19.54
C HIS A 282 17.02 27.03 18.75
N SER A 283 16.57 28.25 19.03
CA SER A 283 15.48 28.90 18.30
C SER A 283 15.79 29.23 16.83
N GLU A 284 17.07 29.22 16.45
CA GLU A 284 17.53 29.49 15.08
C GLU A 284 17.54 28.24 14.19
N TYR A 285 17.61 27.04 14.79
CA TYR A 285 17.86 25.79 14.07
C TYR A 285 16.72 24.81 14.27
N LYS A 286 15.73 24.91 13.39
CA LYS A 286 14.52 24.11 13.46
C LYS A 286 14.80 22.65 13.17
N VAL A 287 14.06 21.79 13.87
CA VAL A 287 13.93 20.37 13.54
C VAL A 287 12.49 20.08 13.13
N THR A 288 12.33 19.48 11.95
CA THR A 288 11.03 19.13 11.38
C THR A 288 10.89 17.63 11.26
N ALA A 289 9.82 17.06 11.79
CA ALA A 289 9.38 15.70 11.49
C ALA A 289 8.41 15.73 10.32
N TYR A 290 8.58 14.81 9.38
CA TYR A 290 7.66 14.54 8.27
C TYR A 290 7.11 13.13 8.46
N PHE A 291 5.82 13.03 8.76
CA PHE A 291 5.10 11.77 8.80
C PHE A 291 4.53 11.50 7.41
N ARG A 292 5.27 10.71 6.64
CA ARG A 292 5.00 10.52 5.21
C ARG A 292 3.73 9.75 4.87
N PRO A 293 3.21 8.78 5.66
CA PRO A 293 1.96 8.10 5.31
C PRO A 293 0.79 9.07 5.14
N ALA A 294 0.79 10.18 5.88
CA ALA A 294 -0.26 11.19 5.82
C ALA A 294 0.18 12.51 5.15
N GLY A 295 1.44 12.60 4.68
CA GLY A 295 2.02 13.84 4.16
C GLY A 295 2.01 15.00 5.18
N LYS A 296 2.01 14.71 6.48
CA LYS A 296 1.96 15.70 7.56
C LYS A 296 3.36 16.03 8.06
N SER A 297 3.53 17.20 8.65
CA SER A 297 4.79 17.60 9.25
C SER A 297 4.60 18.50 10.46
N GLN A 298 5.49 18.39 11.44
CA GLN A 298 5.55 19.27 12.60
C GLN A 298 6.99 19.75 12.81
N SER A 299 7.15 21.05 13.13
CA SER A 299 8.45 21.66 13.38
C SER A 299 8.55 22.15 14.82
N PHE A 300 9.72 21.95 15.43
CA PHE A 300 10.09 22.51 16.73
C PHE A 300 11.14 23.61 16.53
N PRO A 301 11.04 24.72 17.30
CA PRO A 301 11.75 25.97 17.03
C PRO A 301 13.23 25.92 17.38
#